data_AF-A0A4S2UFJ2-F1
#
_entry.id   AF-A0A4S2UFJ2-F1
#
_cell.length_a   1.000
_cell.length_b   1.000
_cell.length_c   1.000
_cell.angle_alpha   90.00
_cell.angle_beta   90.00
_cell.angle_gamma   90.00
#
_symmetry.space_group_name_H-M   'P 1'
#
loop_
_entity.id
_entity.type
_entity.pdbx_description
1 polymer ?
#
loop_
_entity_poly.entity_id
_entity_poly.type
_entity_poly.pdbx_seq_one_letter_code
_entity_poly.pdbx_strand_id
1 'polypeptide(L)'
;MYEAVRSRDARFDGEFFFAVSTTGIYCRPSCPATTPKRQNVSFFPTAAAAQHSGFRACRRCRPDAVPGSVAWNTRADVVGRAVRLIGDGIVDREGVAGLAARLGYSARQVQRQLNAELGAGPIALARAQRAHTARVLLQTTSLQATEIAFAAGFASVRQFNDTIREIYALTPSELRAARPGRTSRYGSTGSAAGIPLRLAYRGPYDAAEVFDHLAARALDGIEEMTGSRGRRTYRRTLGLPHGPGIAEVSEKLGGGWLECHLNLGDLRDLTTATQRIRRLFDLDADPYAVTERLGADPALAPLVRVRRGLRAPGAADPHELAIRAVLGQQVSVSAGRKLGKALVTAYGRLLPTPNSGLTHVFPGADDLAEAPLTELGMPDSRRRTVRTIAAALAHGTVCLDAGADRDETEKKLLGLRGIGPWTAGYIRMRALGDPDVLLTGDVAVQAGMRLAGADPVDAERWRPWRTYAMHHFWNTAADRRRTPAA
;
A
#
# COMPACT_ATOMS: atom_id res chain seq x y z
N MET A 1 18.19 20.19 5.50
CA MET A 1 17.99 19.79 4.09
C MET A 1 19.28 19.73 3.30
N TYR A 2 20.06 20.81 3.11
CA TYR A 2 21.30 20.76 2.31
C TYR A 2 22.35 19.76 2.83
N GLU A 3 22.51 19.63 4.15
CA GLU A 3 23.41 18.62 4.72
C GLU A 3 23.02 17.19 4.36
N ALA A 4 21.72 16.86 4.33
CA ALA A 4 21.24 15.54 3.90
C ALA A 4 21.54 15.26 2.41
N VAL A 5 21.52 16.30 1.56
CA VAL A 5 21.95 16.20 0.15
C VAL A 5 23.47 16.00 0.07
N ARG A 6 24.24 16.71 0.91
CA ARG A 6 25.71 16.61 0.95
C ARG A 6 26.17 15.23 1.43
N SER A 7 25.50 14.66 2.44
CA SER A 7 25.78 13.32 2.97
C SER A 7 25.16 12.19 2.15
N ARG A 8 24.30 12.50 1.16
CA ARG A 8 23.54 11.53 0.34
C ARG A 8 22.72 10.56 1.18
N ASP A 9 22.12 11.06 2.24
CA ASP A 9 21.42 10.24 3.22
C ASP A 9 20.04 9.81 2.70
N ALA A 10 19.92 8.50 2.43
CA ALA A 10 18.71 7.88 1.90
C ALA A 10 17.53 7.89 2.89
N ARG A 11 17.74 8.19 4.17
CA ARG A 11 16.65 8.36 5.15
C ARG A 11 15.73 9.52 4.77
N PHE A 12 16.27 10.54 4.08
CA PHE A 12 15.51 11.72 3.66
C PHE A 12 14.91 11.60 2.26
N ASP A 13 15.13 10.50 1.54
CA ASP A 13 14.53 10.31 0.22
C ASP A 13 13.01 10.44 0.30
N GLY A 14 12.38 11.26 -0.55
CA GLY A 14 10.92 11.44 -0.51
C GLY A 14 10.35 12.25 0.66
N GLU A 15 11.14 12.60 1.68
CA GLU A 15 10.77 13.62 2.68
C GLU A 15 10.82 15.02 2.08
N PHE A 16 11.78 15.24 1.19
CA PHE A 16 11.83 16.41 0.34
C PHE A 16 12.59 16.07 -0.94
N PHE A 17 12.48 16.97 -1.91
CA PHE A 17 13.20 16.95 -3.16
C PHE A 17 14.00 18.24 -3.26
N PHE A 18 15.14 18.20 -3.94
CA PHE A 18 15.92 19.40 -4.22
C PHE A 18 16.01 19.60 -5.72
N ALA A 19 15.93 20.85 -6.17
CA ALA A 19 16.08 21.21 -7.56
C ALA A 19 17.27 22.15 -7.76
N VAL A 20 17.95 21.98 -8.89
CA VAL A 20 19.18 22.71 -9.22
C VAL A 20 18.89 23.69 -10.33
N SER A 21 18.89 24.99 -10.02
CA SER A 21 18.53 26.07 -10.94
C SER A 21 19.35 26.05 -12.23
N THR A 22 20.66 25.77 -12.14
CA THR A 22 21.57 25.75 -13.30
C THR A 22 21.32 24.61 -14.28
N THR A 23 20.64 23.53 -13.86
CA THR A 23 20.37 22.37 -14.73
C THR A 23 18.89 22.15 -15.02
N GLY A 24 17.99 22.80 -14.26
CA GLY A 24 16.54 22.59 -14.36
C GLY A 24 16.11 21.19 -13.88
N ILE A 25 16.90 20.51 -13.05
CA ILE A 25 16.66 19.12 -12.62
C ILE A 25 16.32 19.08 -11.14
N TYR A 26 15.30 18.30 -10.76
CA TYR A 26 15.07 17.91 -9.38
C TYR A 26 15.49 16.45 -9.09
N CYS A 27 15.94 16.23 -7.86
CA CYS A 27 16.57 15.01 -7.37
C CYS A 27 16.06 14.65 -5.97
N ARG A 28 16.26 13.38 -5.58
CA ARG A 28 16.15 12.92 -4.19
C ARG A 28 17.47 13.15 -3.44
N PRO A 29 17.46 13.35 -2.10
CA PRO A 29 18.66 13.54 -1.28
C PRO A 29 19.79 12.53 -1.52
N SER A 30 19.50 11.24 -1.70
CA SER A 30 20.52 10.20 -1.96
C SER A 30 21.08 10.17 -3.38
N CYS A 31 20.80 11.17 -4.22
CA CYS A 31 21.20 11.16 -5.61
C CYS A 31 22.74 11.02 -5.76
N PRO A 32 23.23 10.05 -6.56
CA PRO A 32 24.66 9.83 -6.75
C PRO A 32 25.31 10.85 -7.70
N ALA A 33 24.56 11.84 -8.18
CA ALA A 33 25.12 12.93 -8.97
C ALA A 33 26.09 13.79 -8.14
N THR A 34 26.88 14.61 -8.82
CA THR A 34 27.75 15.60 -8.17
C THR A 34 26.90 16.55 -7.34
N THR A 35 27.29 16.75 -6.08
CA THR A 35 26.56 17.62 -5.15
C THR A 35 26.60 19.07 -5.65
N PRO A 36 25.45 19.70 -5.95
CA PRO A 36 25.39 21.08 -6.43
C PRO A 36 25.78 22.08 -5.34
N LYS A 37 26.25 23.28 -5.73
CA LYS A 37 26.51 24.38 -4.79
C LYS A 37 25.21 24.84 -4.13
N ARG A 38 25.23 25.12 -2.82
CA ARG A 38 24.07 25.54 -2.02
C ARG A 38 23.25 26.67 -2.64
N GLN A 39 23.91 27.69 -3.20
CA GLN A 39 23.25 28.84 -3.82
C GLN A 39 22.38 28.48 -5.05
N ASN A 40 22.61 27.34 -5.68
CA ASN A 40 21.86 26.88 -6.85
C ASN A 40 20.74 25.88 -6.50
N VAL A 41 20.48 25.67 -5.21
CA VAL A 41 19.56 24.61 -4.74
C VAL A 41 18.30 25.22 -4.12
N SER A 42 17.15 24.77 -4.61
CA SER A 42 15.83 25.01 -4.00
C SER A 42 15.25 23.69 -3.49
N PHE A 43 14.42 23.73 -2.45
CA PHE A 43 13.81 22.54 -1.85
C PHE A 43 12.30 22.53 -2.07
N PHE A 44 11.77 21.35 -2.33
CA PHE A 44 10.35 21.11 -2.58
C PHE A 44 9.87 19.95 -1.69
N PRO A 45 8.66 20.05 -1.10
CA PRO A 45 8.13 18.97 -0.28
C PRO A 45 7.77 17.73 -1.11
N THR A 46 7.36 17.91 -2.37
CA THR A 46 6.90 16.82 -3.24
C THR A 46 7.54 16.87 -4.62
N ALA A 47 7.61 15.71 -5.29
CA ALA A 47 8.01 15.65 -6.69
C ALA A 47 7.04 16.45 -7.58
N ALA A 48 5.74 16.45 -7.25
CA ALA A 48 4.73 17.23 -7.94
C ALA A 48 4.97 18.74 -7.82
N ALA A 49 5.39 19.24 -6.66
CA ALA A 49 5.72 20.66 -6.47
C ALA A 49 6.95 21.08 -7.28
N ALA A 50 7.98 20.24 -7.33
CA ALA A 50 9.16 20.50 -8.16
C ALA A 50 8.80 20.51 -9.66
N GLN A 51 7.98 19.56 -10.12
CA GLN A 51 7.49 19.52 -11.49
C GLN A 51 6.62 20.73 -11.83
N HIS A 52 5.70 21.09 -10.93
CA HIS A 52 4.85 22.27 -11.07
C HIS A 52 5.65 23.57 -11.15
N SER A 53 6.84 23.59 -10.53
CA SER A 53 7.79 24.70 -10.59
C SER A 53 8.72 24.65 -11.82
N GLY A 54 8.44 23.78 -12.79
CA GLY A 54 9.16 23.71 -14.07
C GLY A 54 10.44 22.86 -14.06
N PHE A 55 10.72 22.11 -12.99
CA PHE A 55 11.90 21.24 -12.93
C PHE A 55 11.60 19.83 -13.48
N ARG A 56 12.50 19.31 -14.30
CA ARG A 56 12.39 17.93 -14.82
C ARG A 56 12.99 16.90 -13.87
N ALA A 57 12.51 15.66 -13.95
CA ALA A 57 12.99 14.57 -13.11
C ALA A 57 14.44 14.17 -13.45
N CYS A 58 15.26 13.91 -12.44
CA CYS A 58 16.60 13.36 -12.63
C CYS A 58 16.55 11.93 -13.20
N ARG A 59 17.22 11.74 -14.34
CA ARG A 59 17.30 10.43 -15.01
C ARG A 59 18.11 9.39 -14.24
N ARG A 60 19.03 9.85 -13.37
CA ARG A 60 19.95 8.98 -12.59
C ARG A 60 19.30 8.45 -11.33
N CYS A 61 18.76 9.32 -10.47
CA CYS A 61 18.16 8.89 -9.20
C CYS A 61 16.66 8.57 -9.29
N ARG A 62 15.99 8.94 -10.39
CA ARG A 62 14.56 8.64 -10.65
C ARG A 62 13.68 8.98 -9.45
N PRO A 63 13.64 10.28 -9.07
CA PRO A 63 12.99 10.72 -7.84
C PRO A 63 11.48 10.43 -7.82
N ASP A 64 10.86 10.27 -8.99
CA ASP A 64 9.46 9.90 -9.18
C ASP A 64 9.11 8.47 -8.75
N ALA A 65 10.11 7.59 -8.63
CA ALA A 65 9.91 6.19 -8.18
C ALA A 65 10.11 6.00 -6.67
N VAL A 66 10.47 7.07 -5.96
CA VAL A 66 10.69 7.02 -4.50
C VAL A 66 9.32 7.07 -3.81
N PRO A 67 9.11 6.28 -2.75
CA PRO A 67 7.95 6.44 -1.88
C PRO A 67 7.75 7.92 -1.48
N GLY A 68 6.50 8.38 -1.38
CA GLY A 68 6.20 9.74 -0.88
C GLY A 68 6.67 9.96 0.56
N SER A 69 6.50 11.16 1.11
CA SER A 69 6.90 11.44 2.49
C SER A 69 6.18 10.53 3.48
N VAL A 70 6.94 10.05 4.46
CA VAL A 70 6.48 9.22 5.57
C VAL A 70 5.39 9.91 6.37
N ALA A 71 5.53 11.23 6.53
CA ALA A 71 4.61 12.03 7.33
C ALA A 71 3.18 11.94 6.79
N TRP A 72 2.98 11.96 5.47
CA TRP A 72 1.61 11.94 4.91
C TRP A 72 1.00 10.54 4.93
N ASN A 73 1.83 9.49 4.86
CA ASN A 73 1.36 8.10 4.97
C ASN A 73 0.85 7.80 6.38
N THR A 74 1.45 8.42 7.39
CA THR A 74 1.12 8.23 8.81
C THR A 74 0.02 9.18 9.27
N ARG A 75 0.03 10.44 8.81
CA ARG A 75 -0.99 11.46 9.12
C ARG A 75 -2.40 10.98 8.73
N ALA A 76 -3.32 11.16 9.67
CA ALA A 76 -4.74 10.95 9.48
C ALA A 76 -5.50 12.23 9.08
N ASP A 77 -4.77 13.35 8.87
CA ASP A 77 -5.36 14.63 8.47
C ASP A 77 -5.87 14.62 7.01
N VAL A 78 -6.54 15.72 6.63
CA VAL A 78 -7.15 15.88 5.30
C VAL A 78 -6.11 15.76 4.18
N VAL A 79 -4.89 16.25 4.37
CA VAL A 79 -3.82 16.21 3.36
C VAL A 79 -3.33 14.78 3.15
N GLY A 80 -3.02 14.04 4.23
CA GLY A 80 -2.62 12.64 4.14
C GLY A 80 -3.70 11.77 3.50
N ARG A 81 -4.97 11.98 3.90
CA ARG A 81 -6.13 11.30 3.30
C ARG A 81 -6.28 11.61 1.81
N ALA A 82 -6.12 12.88 1.42
CA ALA A 82 -6.20 13.29 0.02
C ALA A 82 -5.11 12.66 -0.85
N VAL A 83 -3.86 12.62 -0.37
CA VAL A 83 -2.74 11.99 -1.09
C VAL A 83 -3.00 10.50 -1.31
N ARG A 84 -3.53 9.80 -0.31
CA ARG A 84 -3.89 8.38 -0.43
C ARG A 84 -5.01 8.16 -1.45
N LEU A 85 -6.04 9.00 -1.48
CA LEU A 85 -7.12 8.94 -2.48
C LEU A 85 -6.65 9.26 -3.90
N ILE A 86 -5.78 10.27 -4.06
CA ILE A 86 -5.17 10.61 -5.34
C ILE A 86 -4.32 9.43 -5.84
N GLY A 87 -3.51 8.85 -4.95
CA GLY A 87 -2.73 7.66 -5.25
C GLY A 87 -3.60 6.47 -5.62
N ASP A 88 -4.77 6.30 -5.00
CA ASP A 88 -5.75 5.27 -5.35
C ASP A 88 -6.54 5.57 -6.64
N GLY A 89 -6.27 6.71 -7.31
CA GLY A 89 -6.84 7.08 -8.61
C GLY A 89 -8.19 7.80 -8.55
N ILE A 90 -8.60 8.34 -7.40
CA ILE A 90 -9.90 9.01 -7.24
C ILE A 90 -10.05 10.24 -8.13
N VAL A 91 -8.99 11.05 -8.28
CA VAL A 91 -9.05 12.23 -9.15
C VAL A 91 -9.23 11.85 -10.62
N ASP A 92 -8.73 10.69 -11.03
CA ASP A 92 -8.86 10.22 -12.41
C ASP A 92 -10.26 9.65 -12.68
N ARG A 93 -10.89 9.02 -11.66
CA ARG A 93 -12.23 8.43 -11.77
C ARG A 93 -13.38 9.42 -11.53
N GLU A 94 -13.26 10.25 -10.50
CA GLU A 94 -14.35 11.09 -9.97
C GLU A 94 -14.02 12.60 -10.01
N GLY A 95 -12.82 12.97 -10.48
CA GLY A 95 -12.36 14.35 -10.50
C GLY A 95 -12.04 14.92 -9.12
N VAL A 96 -11.74 16.21 -9.08
CA VAL A 96 -11.48 16.93 -7.82
C VAL A 96 -12.75 17.07 -6.97
N ALA A 97 -13.92 17.08 -7.62
CA ALA A 97 -15.20 17.11 -6.92
C ALA A 97 -15.44 15.83 -6.11
N GLY A 98 -15.21 14.64 -6.69
CA GLY A 98 -15.31 13.38 -5.96
C GLY A 98 -14.29 13.25 -4.82
N LEU A 99 -13.05 13.68 -5.06
CA LEU A 99 -12.04 13.77 -4.00
C LEU A 99 -12.53 14.62 -2.82
N ALA A 100 -13.09 15.78 -3.10
CA ALA A 100 -13.57 16.71 -2.08
C ALA A 100 -14.79 16.15 -1.31
N ALA A 101 -15.72 15.52 -2.02
CA ALA A 101 -16.88 14.85 -1.43
C ALA A 101 -16.49 13.76 -0.44
N ARG A 102 -15.53 12.88 -0.80
CA ARG A 102 -15.03 11.82 0.09
C ARG A 102 -14.30 12.34 1.33
N LEU A 103 -13.70 13.51 1.23
CA LEU A 103 -13.02 14.15 2.35
C LEU A 103 -13.99 14.93 3.25
N GLY A 104 -15.21 15.24 2.78
CA GLY A 104 -16.16 16.09 3.49
C GLY A 104 -15.86 17.59 3.40
N TYR A 105 -15.18 18.04 2.34
CA TYR A 105 -14.77 19.44 2.16
C TYR A 105 -15.15 19.96 0.77
N SER A 106 -15.10 21.29 0.57
CA SER A 106 -15.19 21.87 -0.77
C SER A 106 -13.89 21.68 -1.56
N ALA A 107 -13.99 21.58 -2.90
CA ALA A 107 -12.82 21.48 -3.78
C ALA A 107 -11.81 22.63 -3.57
N ARG A 108 -12.28 23.85 -3.29
CA ARG A 108 -11.43 25.02 -3.01
C ARG A 108 -10.64 24.86 -1.71
N GLN A 109 -11.25 24.31 -0.66
CA GLN A 109 -10.56 24.06 0.61
C GLN A 109 -9.47 22.99 0.44
N VAL A 110 -9.79 21.88 -0.24
CA VAL A 110 -8.81 20.82 -0.52
C VAL A 110 -7.65 21.35 -1.35
N GLN A 111 -7.94 22.11 -2.42
CA GLN A 111 -6.93 22.76 -3.25
C GLN A 111 -5.98 23.64 -2.42
N ARG A 112 -6.54 24.49 -1.54
CA ARG A 112 -5.77 25.41 -0.71
C ARG A 112 -4.88 24.67 0.28
N GLN A 113 -5.40 23.64 0.96
CA GLN A 113 -4.64 22.85 1.93
C GLN A 113 -3.49 22.08 1.26
N LEU A 114 -3.75 21.43 0.11
CA LEU A 114 -2.72 20.72 -0.63
C LEU A 114 -1.64 21.67 -1.17
N ASN A 115 -2.01 22.83 -1.70
CA ASN A 115 -1.03 23.83 -2.13
C ASN A 115 -0.16 24.32 -0.96
N ALA A 116 -0.75 24.56 0.20
CA ALA A 116 -0.03 25.06 1.37
C ALA A 116 0.97 24.02 1.92
N GLU A 117 0.55 22.76 2.04
CA GLU A 117 1.37 21.70 2.68
C GLU A 117 2.28 20.96 1.70
N LEU A 118 1.82 20.75 0.47
CA LEU A 118 2.51 19.92 -0.54
C LEU A 118 3.11 20.73 -1.68
N GLY A 119 2.89 22.05 -1.73
CA GLY A 119 3.34 22.91 -2.83
C GLY A 119 2.68 22.58 -4.19
N ALA A 120 1.65 21.73 -4.20
CA ALA A 120 0.96 21.28 -5.40
C ALA A 120 -0.49 20.89 -5.10
N GLY A 121 -1.40 21.25 -6.00
CA GLY A 121 -2.81 20.92 -5.88
C GLY A 121 -3.16 19.51 -6.37
N PRO A 122 -4.43 19.07 -6.19
CA PRO A 122 -4.90 17.74 -6.61
C PRO A 122 -4.58 17.39 -8.06
N ILE A 123 -4.79 18.32 -9.00
CA ILE A 123 -4.57 18.09 -10.43
C ILE A 123 -3.08 17.88 -10.72
N ALA A 124 -2.20 18.65 -10.09
CA ALA A 124 -0.76 18.53 -10.28
C ALA A 124 -0.23 17.20 -9.70
N LEU A 125 -0.74 16.79 -8.53
CA LEU A 125 -0.42 15.50 -7.91
C LEU A 125 -0.90 14.33 -8.80
N ALA A 126 -2.14 14.38 -9.30
CA ALA A 126 -2.66 13.38 -10.21
C ALA A 126 -1.84 13.34 -11.51
N ARG A 127 -1.51 14.50 -12.10
CA ARG A 127 -0.67 14.58 -13.31
C ARG A 127 0.70 13.92 -13.12
N ALA A 128 1.35 14.16 -11.98
CA ALA A 128 2.63 13.52 -11.65
C ALA A 128 2.50 11.99 -11.58
N GLN A 129 1.41 11.50 -10.96
CA GLN A 129 1.11 10.06 -10.88
C GLN A 129 0.86 9.46 -12.27
N ARG A 130 0.05 10.10 -13.12
CA ARG A 130 -0.21 9.65 -14.50
C ARG A 130 1.08 9.56 -15.32
N ALA A 131 1.95 10.57 -15.20
CA ALA A 131 3.24 10.58 -15.88
C ALA A 131 4.18 9.45 -15.42
N HIS A 132 4.12 9.08 -14.14
CA HIS A 132 4.85 7.92 -13.62
C HIS A 132 4.28 6.60 -14.16
N THR A 133 2.97 6.41 -14.09
CA THR A 133 2.28 5.22 -14.63
C THR A 133 2.56 5.04 -16.13
N ALA A 134 2.47 6.11 -16.90
CA ALA A 134 2.81 6.14 -18.32
C ALA A 134 4.26 5.72 -18.59
N ARG A 135 5.21 6.26 -17.81
CA ARG A 135 6.62 5.89 -17.95
C ARG A 135 6.84 4.41 -17.67
N VAL A 136 6.23 3.87 -16.61
CA VAL A 136 6.30 2.45 -16.29
C VAL A 136 5.84 1.64 -17.49
N LEU A 137 4.62 1.89 -17.99
CA LEU A 137 4.06 1.18 -19.14
C LEU A 137 4.94 1.30 -20.40
N LEU A 138 5.47 2.49 -20.70
CA LEU A 138 6.36 2.71 -21.85
C LEU A 138 7.64 1.88 -21.77
N GLN A 139 8.18 1.70 -20.55
CA GLN A 139 9.44 1.02 -20.33
C GLN A 139 9.27 -0.49 -20.18
N THR A 140 8.12 -0.96 -19.70
CA THR A 140 7.91 -2.35 -19.33
C THR A 140 7.01 -3.14 -20.28
N THR A 141 6.26 -2.48 -21.16
CA THR A 141 5.34 -3.13 -22.11
C THR A 141 5.68 -2.82 -23.57
N SER A 142 5.05 -3.53 -24.50
CA SER A 142 5.11 -3.27 -25.95
C SER A 142 3.87 -2.56 -26.50
N LEU A 143 2.94 -2.14 -25.63
CA LEU A 143 1.66 -1.50 -26.00
C LEU A 143 1.85 -0.25 -26.85
N GLN A 144 0.85 0.12 -27.64
CA GLN A 144 0.89 1.36 -28.39
C GLN A 144 0.89 2.57 -27.45
N ALA A 145 1.58 3.65 -27.81
CA ALA A 145 1.65 4.85 -26.98
C ALA A 145 0.26 5.47 -26.71
N THR A 146 -0.67 5.31 -27.65
CA THR A 146 -2.08 5.70 -27.53
C THR A 146 -2.79 4.94 -26.43
N GLU A 147 -2.65 3.60 -26.39
CA GLU A 147 -3.21 2.74 -25.35
C GLU A 147 -2.65 3.10 -23.97
N ILE A 148 -1.34 3.34 -23.91
CA ILE A 148 -0.66 3.74 -22.66
C ILE A 148 -1.18 5.09 -22.16
N ALA A 149 -1.45 6.05 -23.04
CA ALA A 149 -1.98 7.36 -22.65
C ALA A 149 -3.32 7.21 -21.90
N PHE A 150 -4.27 6.46 -22.46
CA PHE A 150 -5.57 6.26 -21.84
C PHE A 150 -5.49 5.36 -20.60
N ALA A 151 -4.66 4.31 -20.62
CA ALA A 151 -4.39 3.47 -19.45
C ALA A 151 -3.80 4.26 -18.27
N ALA A 152 -2.94 5.24 -18.56
CA ALA A 152 -2.36 6.10 -17.54
C ALA A 152 -3.29 7.25 -17.09
N GLY A 153 -4.54 7.31 -17.58
CA GLY A 153 -5.54 8.31 -17.15
C GLY A 153 -5.47 9.66 -17.86
N PHE A 154 -4.79 9.76 -19.02
CA PHE A 154 -4.82 10.98 -19.83
C PHE A 154 -6.10 11.08 -20.65
N ALA A 155 -6.66 12.29 -20.76
CA ALA A 155 -7.88 12.53 -21.54
C ALA A 155 -7.60 12.56 -23.06
N SER A 156 -6.34 12.82 -23.45
CA SER A 156 -5.93 12.81 -24.85
C SER A 156 -4.44 12.47 -25.02
N VAL A 157 -4.10 11.95 -26.19
CA VAL A 157 -2.70 11.65 -26.58
C VAL A 157 -1.85 12.91 -26.62
N ARG A 158 -2.43 14.07 -26.99
CA ARG A 158 -1.73 15.36 -26.96
C ARG A 158 -1.30 15.72 -25.55
N GLN A 159 -2.22 15.69 -24.58
CA GLN A 159 -1.92 15.98 -23.18
C GLN A 159 -0.86 15.03 -22.61
N PHE A 160 -0.93 13.76 -22.99
CA PHE A 160 0.07 12.75 -22.64
C PHE A 160 1.45 13.11 -23.18
N ASN A 161 1.57 13.41 -24.48
CA ASN A 161 2.84 13.78 -25.11
C ASN A 161 3.44 15.03 -24.46
N ASP A 162 2.63 16.06 -24.24
CA ASP A 162 3.05 17.33 -23.63
C ASP A 162 3.56 17.08 -22.20
N THR A 163 2.84 16.29 -21.41
CA THR A 163 3.22 15.97 -20.02
C THR A 163 4.50 15.13 -19.92
N ILE A 164 4.67 14.13 -20.79
CA ILE A 164 5.89 13.31 -20.81
C ILE A 164 7.11 14.15 -21.20
N ARG A 165 6.95 15.04 -22.19
CA ARG A 165 8.00 15.97 -22.61
C ARG A 165 8.37 16.94 -21.49
N GLU A 166 7.39 17.53 -20.82
CA GLU A 166 7.62 18.47 -19.72
C GLU A 166 8.36 17.82 -18.54
N ILE A 167 7.90 16.65 -18.08
CA ILE A 167 8.43 16.02 -16.84
C ILE A 167 9.77 15.31 -17.07
N TYR A 168 9.98 14.69 -18.24
CA TYR A 168 11.15 13.85 -18.50
C TYR A 168 12.13 14.42 -19.54
N ALA A 169 11.76 15.49 -20.24
CA ALA A 169 12.50 16.06 -21.37
C ALA A 169 12.82 14.99 -22.44
N LEU A 170 11.87 14.08 -22.68
CA LEU A 170 11.91 13.02 -23.68
C LEU A 170 10.53 12.88 -24.28
N THR A 171 10.45 12.47 -25.54
CA THR A 171 9.21 11.97 -26.15
C THR A 171 8.88 10.57 -25.62
N PRO A 172 7.63 10.10 -25.74
CA PRO A 172 7.26 8.74 -25.36
C PRO A 172 8.14 7.66 -26.04
N SER A 173 8.47 7.86 -27.32
CA SER A 173 9.32 6.94 -28.09
C SER A 173 10.76 6.91 -27.57
N GLU A 174 11.35 8.07 -27.26
CA GLU A 174 12.69 8.13 -26.67
C GLU A 174 12.71 7.54 -25.26
N LEU A 175 11.67 7.77 -24.46
CA LEU A 175 11.54 7.22 -23.11
C LEU A 175 11.45 5.68 -23.12
N ARG A 176 10.77 5.12 -24.14
CA ARG A 176 10.74 3.69 -24.44
C ARG A 176 12.10 3.17 -24.91
N ALA A 177 12.78 3.90 -25.79
CA ALA A 177 14.10 3.52 -26.29
C ALA A 177 15.18 3.54 -25.19
N ALA A 178 15.05 4.43 -24.20
CA ALA A 178 15.91 4.55 -23.03
C ALA A 178 15.80 3.38 -22.02
N ARG A 179 15.33 2.20 -22.46
CA ARG A 179 15.28 0.96 -21.68
C ARG A 179 16.68 0.65 -21.12
N PRO A 180 16.80 0.38 -19.81
CA PRO A 180 18.10 0.08 -19.21
C PRO A 180 18.63 -1.27 -19.70
N GLY A 181 19.43 -1.26 -20.78
CA GLY A 181 20.29 -2.36 -21.24
C GLY A 181 19.57 -3.64 -21.72
N ARG A 182 20.14 -4.30 -22.74
CA ARG A 182 19.74 -5.65 -23.19
C ARG A 182 19.88 -6.73 -22.09
N THR A 183 20.43 -6.38 -20.93
CA THR A 183 20.57 -7.23 -19.72
C THR A 183 19.51 -6.96 -18.66
N SER A 184 18.50 -6.12 -18.93
CA SER A 184 17.29 -6.10 -18.11
C SER A 184 16.69 -7.51 -18.11
N ARG A 185 16.69 -8.17 -16.95
CA ARG A 185 16.03 -9.48 -16.75
C ARG A 185 14.54 -9.48 -17.10
N TYR A 186 13.95 -8.31 -17.33
CA TYR A 186 12.66 -8.19 -17.98
C TYR A 186 12.86 -8.32 -19.49
N GLY A 187 12.80 -9.56 -19.97
CA GLY A 187 12.53 -9.81 -21.39
C GLY A 187 11.20 -9.16 -21.79
N SER A 188 11.01 -8.96 -23.09
CA SER A 188 9.70 -8.64 -23.66
C SER A 188 8.75 -9.79 -23.34
N THR A 189 8.09 -9.75 -22.20
CA THR A 189 7.06 -10.73 -21.90
C THR A 189 5.83 -10.35 -22.72
N GLY A 190 5.45 -11.25 -23.63
CA GLY A 190 4.09 -11.28 -24.16
C GLY A 190 3.08 -11.29 -23.02
N SER A 191 1.83 -11.00 -23.35
CA SER A 191 0.70 -10.73 -22.44
C SER A 191 0.48 -11.72 -21.28
N ALA A 192 1.15 -12.88 -21.26
CA ALA A 192 1.00 -13.91 -20.23
C ALA A 192 1.72 -13.64 -18.90
N ALA A 193 2.79 -12.82 -18.85
CA ALA A 193 3.59 -12.64 -17.61
C ALA A 193 3.27 -11.37 -16.80
N GLY A 194 2.33 -10.54 -17.27
CA GLY A 194 1.92 -9.30 -16.60
C GLY A 194 2.90 -8.15 -16.73
N ILE A 195 2.51 -7.00 -16.18
CA ILE A 195 3.29 -5.76 -16.16
C ILE A 195 4.33 -5.87 -15.03
N PRO A 196 5.63 -5.90 -15.32
CA PRO A 196 6.64 -5.95 -14.27
C PRO A 196 6.77 -4.59 -13.60
N LEU A 197 6.78 -4.60 -12.27
CA LEU A 197 6.93 -3.46 -11.38
C LEU A 197 8.07 -3.70 -10.39
N ARG A 198 8.76 -2.62 -10.06
CA ARG A 198 9.70 -2.56 -8.94
C ARG A 198 9.06 -1.70 -7.86
N LEU A 199 8.51 -2.34 -6.84
CA LEU A 199 7.87 -1.64 -5.74
C LEU A 199 8.93 -1.26 -4.72
N ALA A 200 9.43 -0.03 -4.84
CA ALA A 200 10.45 0.51 -3.94
C ALA A 200 9.92 0.61 -2.50
N TYR A 201 10.80 0.30 -1.54
CA TYR A 201 10.58 0.48 -0.10
C TYR A 201 11.77 1.23 0.53
N ARG A 202 11.56 1.76 1.73
CA ARG A 202 12.57 2.51 2.49
C ARG A 202 13.36 1.61 3.43
N GLY A 203 14.68 1.73 3.45
CA GLY A 203 15.53 1.14 4.49
C GLY A 203 15.49 -0.40 4.57
N PRO A 204 15.79 -0.99 5.73
CA PRO A 204 15.72 -2.43 5.92
C PRO A 204 14.28 -2.95 5.77
N TYR A 205 14.16 -4.19 5.30
CA TYR A 205 12.88 -4.83 5.03
C TYR A 205 12.95 -6.32 5.34
N ASP A 206 12.30 -6.75 6.42
CA ASP A 206 12.27 -8.14 6.88
C ASP A 206 11.21 -8.94 6.11
N ALA A 207 11.46 -9.17 4.82
CA ALA A 207 10.49 -9.79 3.90
C ALA A 207 9.95 -11.12 4.40
N ALA A 208 10.80 -11.94 5.02
CA ALA A 208 10.39 -13.25 5.50
C ALA A 208 9.22 -13.18 6.48
N GLU A 209 9.16 -12.17 7.34
CA GLU A 209 8.10 -12.02 8.34
C GLU A 209 6.79 -11.53 7.73
N VAL A 210 6.87 -10.65 6.71
CA VAL A 210 5.70 -10.23 5.94
C VAL A 210 5.10 -11.42 5.18
N PHE A 211 5.93 -12.19 4.49
CA PHE A 211 5.48 -13.35 3.74
C PHE A 211 5.01 -14.49 4.67
N ASP A 212 5.61 -14.68 5.85
CA ASP A 212 5.11 -15.60 6.87
C ASP A 212 3.71 -15.19 7.34
N HIS A 213 3.50 -13.88 7.58
CA HIS A 213 2.22 -13.33 8.01
C HIS A 213 1.11 -13.51 6.97
N LEU A 214 1.43 -13.30 5.69
CA LEU A 214 0.52 -13.52 4.56
C LEU A 214 0.24 -15.02 4.35
N ALA A 215 1.27 -15.87 4.32
CA ALA A 215 1.13 -17.31 4.12
C ALA A 215 0.24 -17.97 5.20
N ALA A 216 0.37 -17.55 6.46
CA ALA A 216 -0.45 -18.06 7.55
C ALA A 216 -1.95 -17.79 7.36
N ARG A 217 -2.30 -16.75 6.59
CA ARG A 217 -3.65 -16.22 6.38
C ARG A 217 -4.18 -16.36 4.95
N ALA A 218 -3.39 -16.95 4.05
CA ALA A 218 -3.74 -17.09 2.64
C ALA A 218 -5.06 -17.86 2.47
N LEU A 219 -5.96 -17.31 1.67
CA LEU A 219 -7.25 -17.90 1.37
C LEU A 219 -7.26 -18.60 0.02
N ASP A 220 -7.44 -19.92 0.03
CA ASP A 220 -7.53 -20.73 -1.17
C ASP A 220 -8.55 -20.14 -2.16
N GLY A 221 -8.17 -20.07 -3.44
CA GLY A 221 -8.99 -19.46 -4.50
C GLY A 221 -8.75 -17.96 -4.70
N ILE A 222 -8.26 -17.25 -3.67
CA ILE A 222 -7.94 -15.80 -3.72
C ILE A 222 -6.44 -15.56 -3.64
N GLU A 223 -5.72 -16.33 -2.83
CA GLU A 223 -4.31 -16.14 -2.50
C GLU A 223 -3.56 -17.47 -2.59
N GLU A 224 -2.32 -17.41 -3.06
CA GLU A 224 -1.44 -18.56 -3.22
C GLU A 224 -0.03 -18.18 -2.77
N MET A 225 0.63 -19.06 -2.02
CA MET A 225 2.03 -18.91 -1.62
C MET A 225 2.80 -20.14 -2.09
N THR A 226 3.80 -19.94 -2.94
CA THR A 226 4.64 -21.03 -3.47
C THR A 226 6.11 -20.80 -3.11
N GLY A 227 6.91 -21.88 -3.13
CA GLY A 227 8.34 -21.85 -2.83
C GLY A 227 8.68 -21.98 -1.33
N SER A 228 9.97 -21.91 -1.02
CA SER A 228 10.50 -22.01 0.35
C SER A 228 10.85 -20.63 0.93
N ARG A 229 10.78 -20.49 2.26
CA ARG A 229 11.07 -19.24 2.98
C ARG A 229 12.40 -18.61 2.51
N GLY A 230 12.37 -17.32 2.16
CA GLY A 230 13.46 -16.57 1.54
C GLY A 230 13.43 -16.54 0.00
N ARG A 231 12.62 -17.39 -0.65
CA ARG A 231 12.47 -17.50 -2.11
C ARG A 231 11.01 -17.73 -2.52
N ARG A 232 10.05 -17.30 -1.70
CA ARG A 232 8.62 -17.48 -2.00
C ARG A 232 8.12 -16.52 -3.06
N THR A 233 7.01 -16.91 -3.65
CA THR A 233 6.18 -16.06 -4.49
C THR A 233 4.77 -16.00 -3.88
N TYR A 234 4.34 -14.79 -3.53
CA TYR A 234 2.96 -14.53 -3.10
C TYR A 234 2.14 -14.08 -4.30
N ARG A 235 0.99 -14.71 -4.52
CA ARG A 235 0.08 -14.39 -5.61
C ARG A 235 -1.30 -14.14 -5.04
N ARG A 236 -2.04 -13.17 -5.57
CA ARG A 236 -3.43 -12.95 -5.19
C ARG A 236 -4.28 -12.37 -6.30
N THR A 237 -5.59 -12.59 -6.22
CA THR A 237 -6.58 -11.87 -7.01
C THR A 237 -6.94 -10.53 -6.37
N LEU A 238 -7.37 -9.59 -7.21
CA LEU A 238 -7.77 -8.23 -6.85
C LEU A 238 -9.11 -7.91 -7.51
N GLY A 239 -10.09 -7.45 -6.74
CA GLY A 239 -11.28 -6.78 -7.27
C GLY A 239 -10.98 -5.31 -7.50
N LEU A 240 -10.75 -4.91 -8.75
CA LEU A 240 -10.39 -3.54 -9.12
C LEU A 240 -11.58 -2.81 -9.77
N PRO A 241 -11.57 -1.47 -9.83
CA PRO A 241 -12.70 -0.68 -10.34
C PRO A 241 -13.19 -1.07 -11.74
N HIS A 242 -12.29 -1.45 -12.66
CA HIS A 242 -12.64 -1.76 -14.04
C HIS A 242 -12.59 -3.26 -14.36
N GLY A 243 -12.10 -4.10 -13.45
CA GLY A 243 -12.05 -5.55 -13.66
C GLY A 243 -11.26 -6.32 -12.61
N PRO A 244 -11.15 -7.64 -12.75
CA PRO A 244 -10.25 -8.43 -11.93
C PRO A 244 -8.79 -8.14 -12.27
N GLY A 245 -7.90 -8.34 -11.30
CA GLY A 245 -6.45 -8.40 -11.52
C GLY A 245 -5.81 -9.52 -10.71
N ILE A 246 -4.60 -9.91 -11.09
CA ILE A 246 -3.73 -10.82 -10.34
C ILE A 246 -2.43 -10.09 -10.08
N ALA A 247 -2.03 -10.05 -8.80
CA ALA A 247 -0.73 -9.57 -8.39
C ALA A 247 0.15 -10.74 -7.97
N GLU A 248 1.39 -10.72 -8.41
CA GLU A 248 2.44 -11.65 -8.04
C GLU A 248 3.60 -10.85 -7.45
N VAL A 249 4.12 -11.26 -6.29
CA VAL A 249 5.22 -10.56 -5.59
C VAL A 249 6.25 -11.57 -5.11
N SER A 250 7.52 -11.33 -5.45
CA SER A 250 8.63 -12.18 -5.00
C SER A 250 9.15 -11.75 -3.64
N GLU A 251 9.43 -12.71 -2.77
CA GLU A 251 10.10 -12.49 -1.48
C GLU A 251 11.56 -12.07 -1.67
N LYS A 252 12.18 -12.45 -2.79
CA LYS A 252 13.57 -12.13 -3.06
C LYS A 252 13.72 -10.62 -3.24
N LEU A 253 14.55 -10.03 -2.37
CA LEU A 253 14.79 -8.60 -2.39
C LEU A 253 15.69 -8.19 -3.56
N GLY A 254 15.27 -7.14 -4.28
CA GLY A 254 15.98 -6.58 -5.42
C GLY A 254 16.97 -5.46 -5.08
N GLY A 255 17.44 -5.30 -3.85
CA GLY A 255 18.29 -4.15 -3.48
C GLY A 255 17.52 -2.85 -3.32
N GLY A 256 16.45 -2.87 -2.52
CA GLY A 256 15.61 -1.71 -2.18
C GLY A 256 14.21 -1.71 -2.80
N TRP A 257 13.79 -2.81 -3.43
CA TRP A 257 12.43 -3.00 -3.94
C TRP A 257 11.99 -4.47 -3.85
N LEU A 258 10.68 -4.67 -3.92
CA LEU A 258 10.07 -5.96 -4.22
C LEU A 258 9.78 -6.05 -5.72
N GLU A 259 10.08 -7.20 -6.33
CA GLU A 259 9.67 -7.50 -7.70
C GLU A 259 8.20 -7.91 -7.69
N CYS A 260 7.39 -7.23 -8.50
CA CYS A 260 5.96 -7.50 -8.63
C CYS A 260 5.57 -7.62 -10.11
N HIS A 261 4.64 -8.52 -10.43
CA HIS A 261 3.99 -8.59 -11.74
C HIS A 261 2.49 -8.41 -11.55
N LEU A 262 1.88 -7.54 -12.38
CA LEU A 262 0.44 -7.31 -12.38
C LEU A 262 -0.17 -7.77 -13.70
N ASN A 263 -1.08 -8.75 -13.64
CA ASN A 263 -1.98 -9.09 -14.72
C ASN A 263 -3.31 -8.39 -14.47
N LEU A 264 -3.70 -7.45 -15.33
CA LEU A 264 -4.89 -6.63 -15.13
C LEU A 264 -5.90 -6.89 -16.23
N GLY A 265 -7.18 -7.03 -15.87
CA GLY A 265 -8.27 -7.04 -16.85
C GLY A 265 -8.40 -5.71 -17.58
N ASP A 266 -8.02 -4.60 -16.94
CA ASP A 266 -7.97 -3.26 -17.52
C ASP A 266 -6.74 -2.49 -16.99
N LEU A 267 -5.98 -1.88 -17.90
CA LEU A 267 -4.74 -1.18 -17.57
C LEU A 267 -4.97 0.13 -16.78
N ARG A 268 -6.18 0.70 -16.82
CA ARG A 268 -6.56 1.86 -16.00
C ARG A 268 -6.46 1.57 -14.50
N ASP A 269 -6.51 0.29 -14.13
CA ASP A 269 -6.38 -0.13 -12.74
C ASP A 269 -4.92 -0.27 -12.26
N LEU A 270 -3.91 -0.01 -13.11
CA LEU A 270 -2.50 -0.16 -12.74
C LEU A 270 -2.12 0.63 -11.50
N THR A 271 -2.54 1.90 -11.43
CA THR A 271 -2.27 2.77 -10.28
C THR A 271 -2.93 2.23 -9.01
N THR A 272 -4.22 1.89 -9.07
CA THR A 272 -4.99 1.32 -7.95
C THR A 272 -4.39 -0.01 -7.46
N ALA A 273 -4.10 -0.94 -8.38
CA ALA A 273 -3.51 -2.23 -8.06
C ALA A 273 -2.13 -2.07 -7.42
N THR A 274 -1.29 -1.18 -7.98
CA THR A 274 0.01 -0.85 -7.40
C THR A 274 -0.16 -0.38 -5.96
N GLN A 275 -1.03 0.60 -5.68
CA GLN A 275 -1.22 1.11 -4.33
C GLN A 275 -1.77 0.06 -3.35
N ARG A 276 -2.70 -0.80 -3.79
CA ARG A 276 -3.20 -1.91 -2.96
C ARG A 276 -2.10 -2.87 -2.55
N ILE A 277 -1.19 -3.22 -3.47
CA ILE A 277 -0.04 -4.07 -3.16
C ILE A 277 0.98 -3.34 -2.28
N ARG A 278 1.24 -2.06 -2.53
CA ARG A 278 2.11 -1.25 -1.64
C ARG A 278 1.59 -1.22 -0.20
N ARG A 279 0.27 -1.06 0.00
CA ARG A 279 -0.38 -1.11 1.31
C ARG A 279 -0.34 -2.51 1.93
N LEU A 280 -0.61 -3.56 1.16
CA LEU A 280 -0.55 -4.94 1.64
C LEU A 280 0.83 -5.28 2.22
N PHE A 281 1.89 -4.81 1.57
CA PHE A 281 3.28 -5.06 1.97
C PHE A 281 3.89 -3.93 2.81
N ASP A 282 3.15 -2.86 3.12
CA ASP A 282 3.60 -1.75 3.98
C ASP A 282 4.95 -1.13 3.51
N LEU A 283 5.05 -0.93 2.20
CA LEU A 283 6.28 -0.48 1.52
C LEU A 283 6.60 1.00 1.77
N ASP A 284 5.60 1.74 2.21
CA ASP A 284 5.63 3.20 2.39
C ASP A 284 5.98 3.62 3.83
N ALA A 285 6.13 2.66 4.74
CA ALA A 285 6.52 2.90 6.12
C ALA A 285 7.98 3.31 6.29
N ASP A 286 8.25 4.03 7.38
CA ASP A 286 9.59 4.42 7.83
C ASP A 286 10.10 3.46 8.91
N PRO A 287 10.92 2.46 8.54
CA PRO A 287 11.48 1.55 9.52
C PRO A 287 12.47 2.24 10.47
N TYR A 288 13.03 3.40 10.10
CA TYR A 288 14.01 4.10 10.94
C TYR A 288 13.32 4.78 12.11
N ALA A 289 12.24 5.54 11.87
CA ALA A 289 11.45 6.17 12.93
C ALA A 289 10.83 5.13 13.87
N VAL A 290 10.35 4.00 13.33
CA VAL A 290 9.84 2.87 14.13
C VAL A 290 10.95 2.29 15.00
N THR A 291 12.11 1.99 14.41
CA THR A 291 13.26 1.40 15.11
C THR A 291 13.79 2.33 16.21
N GLU A 292 13.86 3.63 15.94
CA GLU A 292 14.31 4.63 16.91
C GLU A 292 13.36 4.68 18.12
N ARG A 293 12.05 4.78 17.86
CA ARG A 293 11.05 4.90 18.93
C ARG A 293 10.93 3.61 19.75
N LEU A 294 10.77 2.47 19.09
CA LEU A 294 10.57 1.19 19.77
C LEU A 294 11.88 0.61 20.33
N GLY A 295 13.02 0.92 19.71
CA GLY A 295 14.33 0.48 20.18
C GLY A 295 14.80 1.18 21.46
N ALA A 296 14.18 2.28 21.86
CA ALA A 296 14.42 2.94 23.14
C ALA A 296 13.70 2.27 24.33
N ASP A 297 12.69 1.43 24.06
CA ASP A 297 11.95 0.70 25.09
C ASP A 297 12.70 -0.58 25.50
N PRO A 298 12.96 -0.83 26.79
CA PRO A 298 13.74 -1.98 27.23
C PRO A 298 13.18 -3.36 26.82
N ALA A 299 11.85 -3.50 26.76
CA ALA A 299 11.20 -4.77 26.41
C ALA A 299 11.22 -5.00 24.89
N LEU A 300 11.10 -3.95 24.09
CA LEU A 300 11.12 -4.03 22.62
C LEU A 300 12.54 -3.97 22.02
N ALA A 301 13.51 -3.34 22.68
CA ALA A 301 14.87 -3.15 22.16
C ALA A 301 15.56 -4.45 21.69
N PRO A 302 15.46 -5.60 22.42
CA PRO A 302 15.97 -6.87 21.91
C PRO A 302 15.26 -7.33 20.63
N LEU A 303 13.93 -7.19 20.57
CA LEU A 303 13.10 -7.63 19.44
C LEU A 303 13.35 -6.78 18.19
N VAL A 304 13.48 -5.46 18.36
CA VAL A 304 13.78 -4.50 17.29
C VAL A 304 15.18 -4.75 16.72
N ARG A 305 16.17 -5.06 17.56
CA ARG A 305 17.54 -5.37 17.09
C ARG A 305 17.59 -6.56 16.13
N VAL A 306 16.74 -7.56 16.34
CA VAL A 306 16.62 -8.75 15.49
C VAL A 306 15.85 -8.45 14.20
N ARG A 307 14.83 -7.57 14.25
CA ARG A 307 13.90 -7.31 13.14
C ARG A 307 13.75 -5.81 12.86
N ARG A 308 14.84 -5.16 12.42
CA ARG A 308 14.88 -3.71 12.17
C ARG A 308 14.05 -3.27 10.96
N GLY A 309 13.75 -4.20 10.06
CA GLY A 309 12.96 -3.99 8.86
C GLY A 309 11.54 -4.51 8.97
N LEU A 310 11.06 -4.82 10.19
CA LEU A 310 9.72 -5.35 10.39
C LEU A 310 8.67 -4.38 9.88
N ARG A 311 7.63 -4.94 9.27
CA ARG A 311 6.51 -4.21 8.68
C ARG A 311 5.20 -4.61 9.31
N ALA A 312 4.17 -3.81 9.05
CA ALA A 312 2.80 -4.06 9.45
C ALA A 312 1.92 -4.33 8.20
N PRO A 313 1.85 -5.57 7.69
CA PRO A 313 1.14 -5.86 6.45
C PRO A 313 -0.33 -5.42 6.52
N GLY A 314 -0.77 -4.57 5.58
CA GLY A 314 -2.14 -4.08 5.53
C GLY A 314 -3.12 -5.08 4.91
N ALA A 315 -3.99 -4.57 4.03
CA ALA A 315 -4.91 -5.35 3.21
C ALA A 315 -4.94 -4.81 1.77
N ALA A 316 -5.06 -5.71 0.79
CA ALA A 316 -5.22 -5.30 -0.61
C ALA A 316 -6.67 -4.87 -0.93
N ASP A 317 -7.63 -5.43 -0.20
CA ASP A 317 -9.05 -5.04 -0.24
C ASP A 317 -9.56 -4.85 1.20
N PRO A 318 -9.92 -3.62 1.59
CA PRO A 318 -10.43 -3.33 2.92
C PRO A 318 -11.76 -4.01 3.27
N HIS A 319 -12.65 -4.20 2.29
CA HIS A 319 -13.96 -4.83 2.51
C HIS A 319 -13.78 -6.34 2.74
N GLU A 320 -12.94 -6.98 1.92
CA GLU A 320 -12.53 -8.38 2.11
C GLU A 320 -11.98 -8.61 3.51
N LEU A 321 -11.06 -7.75 3.96
CA LEU A 321 -10.46 -7.85 5.28
C LEU A 321 -11.53 -7.71 6.39
N ALA A 322 -12.46 -6.76 6.27
CA ALA A 322 -13.51 -6.56 7.25
C ALA A 322 -14.40 -7.79 7.41
N ILE A 323 -14.79 -8.42 6.29
CA ILE A 323 -15.53 -9.69 6.31
C ILE A 323 -14.70 -10.79 6.95
N ARG A 324 -13.43 -10.95 6.55
CA ARG A 324 -12.51 -11.94 7.15
C ARG A 324 -12.30 -11.72 8.66
N ALA A 325 -12.32 -10.47 9.13
CA ALA A 325 -12.19 -10.15 10.55
C ALA A 325 -13.38 -10.70 11.36
N VAL A 326 -14.60 -10.64 10.81
CA VAL A 326 -15.80 -11.24 11.41
C VAL A 326 -15.72 -12.77 11.37
N LEU A 327 -15.31 -13.36 10.26
CA LEU A 327 -15.15 -14.82 10.14
C LEU A 327 -14.13 -15.37 11.14
N GLY A 328 -13.08 -14.60 11.45
CA GLY A 328 -12.02 -14.94 12.40
C GLY A 328 -12.37 -14.72 13.87
N GLN A 329 -13.56 -14.21 14.21
CA GLN A 329 -13.95 -13.97 15.60
C GLN A 329 -13.96 -15.27 16.42
N GLN A 330 -13.28 -15.26 17.56
CA GLN A 330 -13.30 -16.36 18.56
C GLN A 330 -12.88 -17.73 17.99
N VAL A 331 -12.13 -17.77 16.89
CA VAL A 331 -11.66 -19.01 16.27
C VAL A 331 -10.18 -18.91 15.91
N SER A 332 -9.54 -20.04 15.66
CA SER A 332 -8.17 -20.05 15.17
C SER A 332 -8.07 -19.45 13.77
N VAL A 333 -6.87 -19.00 13.38
CA VAL A 333 -6.60 -18.53 12.01
C VAL A 333 -6.95 -19.58 10.96
N SER A 334 -6.66 -20.86 11.23
CA SER A 334 -6.97 -21.95 10.31
C SER A 334 -8.48 -22.20 10.17
N ALA A 335 -9.25 -22.09 11.26
CA ALA A 335 -10.70 -22.18 11.22
C ALA A 335 -11.33 -20.98 10.47
N GLY A 336 -10.84 -19.76 10.70
CA GLY A 336 -11.25 -18.58 9.95
C GLY A 336 -10.99 -18.71 8.45
N ARG A 337 -9.84 -19.28 8.05
CA ARG A 337 -9.52 -19.58 6.64
C ARG A 337 -10.49 -20.59 6.02
N LYS A 338 -10.88 -21.63 6.75
CA LYS A 338 -11.87 -22.62 6.27
C LYS A 338 -13.23 -21.96 6.01
N LEU A 339 -13.69 -21.09 6.91
CA LEU A 339 -14.92 -20.31 6.70
C LEU A 339 -14.80 -19.37 5.50
N GLY A 340 -13.68 -18.66 5.37
CA GLY A 340 -13.45 -17.78 4.22
C GLY A 340 -13.42 -18.55 2.90
N LYS A 341 -12.85 -19.76 2.87
CA LYS A 341 -12.83 -20.61 1.67
C LYS A 341 -14.26 -21.00 1.29
N ALA A 342 -15.07 -21.44 2.25
CA ALA A 342 -16.48 -21.76 2.00
C ALA A 342 -17.25 -20.54 1.46
N LEU A 343 -17.01 -19.35 2.02
CA LEU A 343 -17.61 -18.10 1.55
C LEU A 343 -17.18 -17.78 0.10
N VAL A 344 -15.90 -17.91 -0.23
CA VAL A 344 -15.39 -17.66 -1.59
C VAL A 344 -15.92 -18.69 -2.58
N THR A 345 -16.01 -19.97 -2.20
CA THR A 345 -16.57 -21.01 -3.07
C THR A 345 -18.06 -20.77 -3.35
N ALA A 346 -18.82 -20.28 -2.38
CA ALA A 346 -20.26 -20.06 -2.53
C ALA A 346 -20.62 -18.73 -3.21
N TYR A 347 -19.88 -17.66 -2.91
CA TYR A 347 -20.26 -16.29 -3.30
C TYR A 347 -19.19 -15.55 -4.10
N GLY A 348 -17.97 -16.07 -4.20
CA GLY A 348 -16.90 -15.43 -4.97
C GLY A 348 -17.22 -15.37 -6.47
N ARG A 349 -16.79 -14.30 -7.12
CA ARG A 349 -16.92 -14.16 -8.58
C ARG A 349 -15.78 -14.89 -9.27
N LEU A 350 -16.08 -15.81 -10.18
CA LEU A 350 -15.06 -16.53 -10.94
C LEU A 350 -14.16 -15.58 -11.75
N LEU A 351 -12.86 -15.89 -11.79
CA LEU A 351 -11.95 -15.25 -12.74
C LEU A 351 -12.32 -15.68 -14.17
N PRO A 352 -12.32 -14.75 -15.14
CA PRO A 352 -12.51 -15.11 -16.56
C PRO A 352 -11.49 -16.14 -17.06
N THR A 353 -10.28 -16.11 -16.51
CA THR A 353 -9.22 -17.07 -16.80
C THR A 353 -8.55 -17.46 -15.49
N PRO A 354 -8.86 -18.65 -14.93
CA PRO A 354 -8.20 -19.17 -13.74
C PRO A 354 -6.68 -19.27 -13.93
N ASN A 355 -5.92 -19.12 -12.85
CA ASN A 355 -4.46 -19.17 -12.90
C ASN A 355 -3.88 -19.89 -11.67
N SER A 356 -3.48 -21.15 -11.86
CA SER A 356 -3.08 -22.05 -10.77
C SER A 356 -4.19 -22.15 -9.71
N GLY A 357 -3.88 -21.98 -8.42
CA GLY A 357 -4.85 -21.97 -7.33
C GLY A 357 -5.72 -20.71 -7.25
N LEU A 358 -5.54 -19.73 -8.13
CA LEU A 358 -6.34 -18.50 -8.16
C LEU A 358 -7.55 -18.70 -9.08
N THR A 359 -8.74 -18.68 -8.50
CA THR A 359 -10.00 -19.04 -9.18
C THR A 359 -11.09 -17.99 -9.04
N HIS A 360 -11.05 -17.18 -7.99
CA HIS A 360 -12.12 -16.22 -7.67
C HIS A 360 -11.56 -14.83 -7.35
N VAL A 361 -12.38 -13.81 -7.55
CA VAL A 361 -12.30 -12.55 -6.83
C VAL A 361 -13.21 -12.66 -5.61
N PHE A 362 -12.79 -12.07 -4.47
CA PHE A 362 -13.59 -12.07 -3.25
C PHE A 362 -14.96 -11.40 -3.51
N PRO A 363 -16.05 -11.91 -2.93
CA PRO A 363 -17.40 -11.36 -3.13
C PRO A 363 -17.50 -9.87 -2.75
N GLY A 364 -18.35 -9.15 -3.47
CA GLY A 364 -18.69 -7.76 -3.13
C GLY A 364 -19.44 -7.66 -1.81
N ALA A 365 -19.42 -6.48 -1.19
CA ALA A 365 -20.20 -6.23 0.02
C ALA A 365 -21.71 -6.30 -0.27
N ASP A 366 -22.15 -5.82 -1.44
CA ASP A 366 -23.55 -5.90 -1.89
C ASP A 366 -24.03 -7.36 -2.00
N ASP A 367 -23.20 -8.24 -2.57
CA ASP A 367 -23.51 -9.67 -2.73
C ASP A 367 -23.72 -10.35 -1.37
N LEU A 368 -22.98 -9.93 -0.34
CA LEU A 368 -23.02 -10.54 0.99
C LEU A 368 -24.07 -9.94 1.92
N ALA A 369 -24.56 -8.72 1.65
CA ALA A 369 -25.51 -8.03 2.51
C ALA A 369 -26.81 -8.83 2.70
N GLU A 370 -27.29 -9.46 1.63
CA GLU A 370 -28.54 -10.23 1.60
C GLU A 370 -28.30 -11.75 1.48
N ALA A 371 -27.05 -12.21 1.52
CA ALA A 371 -26.73 -13.62 1.37
C ALA A 371 -27.24 -14.48 2.56
N PRO A 372 -27.77 -15.69 2.30
CA PRO A 372 -28.21 -16.60 3.37
C PRO A 372 -27.04 -17.08 4.23
N LEU A 373 -25.86 -17.26 3.64
CA LEU A 373 -24.63 -17.73 4.29
C LEU A 373 -24.78 -19.11 4.94
N THR A 374 -25.64 -19.96 4.37
CA THR A 374 -25.99 -21.30 4.87
C THR A 374 -24.83 -22.28 4.88
N GLU A 375 -23.89 -22.09 3.97
CA GLU A 375 -22.72 -22.90 3.70
C GLU A 375 -21.63 -22.70 4.78
N LEU A 376 -21.73 -21.61 5.53
CA LEU A 376 -20.78 -21.27 6.58
C LEU A 376 -21.18 -22.00 7.86
N GLY A 377 -20.42 -23.04 8.23
CA GLY A 377 -20.58 -23.80 9.47
C GLY A 377 -20.29 -22.98 10.74
N MET A 378 -21.04 -21.89 10.95
CA MET A 378 -20.92 -20.95 12.06
C MET A 378 -22.29 -20.55 12.59
N PRO A 379 -22.37 -20.04 13.85
CA PRO A 379 -23.63 -19.62 14.47
C PRO A 379 -24.37 -18.54 13.67
N ASP A 380 -25.70 -18.55 13.74
CA ASP A 380 -26.55 -17.56 13.07
C ASP A 380 -26.22 -16.10 13.48
N SER A 381 -25.87 -15.88 14.75
CA SER A 381 -25.42 -14.57 15.24
C SER A 381 -24.24 -14.03 14.43
N ARG A 382 -23.29 -14.88 14.03
CA ARG A 382 -22.12 -14.49 13.23
C ARG A 382 -22.47 -14.28 11.75
N ARG A 383 -23.40 -15.06 11.20
CA ARG A 383 -23.95 -14.82 9.85
C ARG A 383 -24.63 -13.46 9.77
N ARG A 384 -25.43 -13.11 10.79
CA ARG A 384 -26.00 -11.77 10.94
C ARG A 384 -24.94 -10.68 11.02
N THR A 385 -23.85 -10.89 11.76
CA THR A 385 -22.73 -9.93 11.81
C THR A 385 -22.09 -9.73 10.43
N VAL A 386 -21.87 -10.81 9.66
CA VAL A 386 -21.34 -10.70 8.28
C VAL A 386 -22.27 -9.87 7.40
N ARG A 387 -23.58 -10.14 7.42
CA ARG A 387 -24.56 -9.32 6.69
C ARG A 387 -24.59 -7.87 7.16
N THR A 388 -24.51 -7.63 8.48
CA THR A 388 -24.53 -6.27 9.05
C THR A 388 -23.33 -5.44 8.57
N ILE A 389 -22.11 -6.00 8.62
CA ILE A 389 -20.95 -5.27 8.13
C ILE A 389 -20.96 -5.16 6.60
N ALA A 390 -21.41 -6.17 5.87
CA ALA A 390 -21.55 -6.13 4.41
C ALA A 390 -22.52 -5.02 3.98
N ALA A 391 -23.71 -4.95 4.57
CA ALA A 391 -24.69 -3.89 4.30
C ALA A 391 -24.14 -2.49 4.65
N ALA A 392 -23.41 -2.34 5.76
CA ALA A 392 -22.82 -1.06 6.13
C ALA A 392 -21.72 -0.60 5.17
N LEU A 393 -20.99 -1.53 4.56
CA LEU A 393 -19.98 -1.26 3.52
C LEU A 393 -20.63 -0.95 2.16
N ALA A 394 -21.64 -1.74 1.78
CA ALA A 394 -22.45 -1.57 0.58
C ALA A 394 -23.10 -0.17 0.51
N HIS A 395 -23.77 0.24 1.59
CA HIS A 395 -24.44 1.54 1.68
C HIS A 395 -23.47 2.71 1.93
N GLY A 396 -22.18 2.45 2.15
CA GLY A 396 -21.19 3.48 2.48
C GLY A 396 -21.33 4.09 3.89
N THR A 397 -22.18 3.53 4.75
CA THR A 397 -22.33 3.95 6.16
C THR A 397 -21.01 3.79 6.91
N VAL A 398 -20.25 2.74 6.58
CA VAL A 398 -18.84 2.56 6.96
C VAL A 398 -17.98 2.67 5.71
N CYS A 399 -17.08 3.65 5.68
CA CYS A 399 -16.11 3.80 4.59
C CYS A 399 -14.75 3.26 5.03
N LEU A 400 -14.20 2.33 4.24
CA LEU A 400 -12.86 1.75 4.44
C LEU A 400 -11.88 2.11 3.32
N ASP A 401 -12.16 3.15 2.53
CA ASP A 401 -11.25 3.58 1.48
C ASP A 401 -9.95 4.17 2.06
N ALA A 402 -8.95 4.39 1.20
CA ALA A 402 -7.62 4.84 1.62
C ALA A 402 -7.62 6.25 2.25
N GLY A 403 -8.70 7.01 2.07
CA GLY A 403 -8.90 8.34 2.63
C GLY A 403 -9.92 8.39 3.76
N ALA A 404 -10.36 7.27 4.30
CA ALA A 404 -11.28 7.24 5.43
C ALA A 404 -10.65 7.88 6.69
N ASP A 405 -11.47 8.56 7.48
CA ASP A 405 -11.08 9.02 8.80
C ASP A 405 -11.08 7.84 9.77
N ARG A 406 -9.92 7.57 10.39
CA ARG A 406 -9.73 6.34 11.18
C ARG A 406 -10.60 6.34 12.44
N ASP A 407 -10.74 7.49 13.11
CA ASP A 407 -11.50 7.63 14.35
C ASP A 407 -13.01 7.58 14.07
N GLU A 408 -13.46 8.28 13.04
CA GLU A 408 -14.86 8.22 12.61
C GLU A 408 -15.27 6.82 12.17
N THR A 409 -14.42 6.15 11.39
CA THR A 409 -14.66 4.79 10.91
C THR A 409 -14.68 3.78 12.07
N GLU A 410 -13.78 3.88 13.04
CA GLU A 410 -13.82 3.01 14.23
C GLU A 410 -15.10 3.21 15.04
N LYS A 411 -15.53 4.47 15.25
CA LYS A 411 -16.79 4.76 15.93
C LYS A 411 -17.99 4.14 15.20
N LYS A 412 -18.04 4.24 13.87
CA LYS A 412 -19.10 3.63 13.05
C LYS A 412 -19.08 2.11 13.12
N LEU A 413 -17.89 1.50 13.08
CA LEU A 413 -17.72 0.05 13.23
C LEU A 413 -18.22 -0.44 14.59
N LEU A 414 -17.89 0.26 15.69
CA LEU A 414 -18.35 -0.08 17.04
C LEU A 414 -19.87 0.09 17.22
N GLY A 415 -20.52 0.91 16.39
CA GLY A 415 -21.97 1.03 16.33
C GLY A 415 -22.68 -0.17 15.69
N LEU A 416 -21.95 -1.05 15.00
CA LEU A 416 -22.52 -2.22 14.34
C LEU A 416 -22.69 -3.39 15.31
N ARG A 417 -23.88 -3.99 15.32
CA ARG A 417 -24.16 -5.19 16.13
C ARG A 417 -23.20 -6.32 15.74
N GLY A 418 -22.51 -6.89 16.74
CA GLY A 418 -21.58 -8.00 16.54
C GLY A 418 -20.13 -7.57 16.23
N ILE A 419 -19.85 -6.27 16.16
CA ILE A 419 -18.50 -5.73 16.00
C ILE A 419 -18.04 -5.15 17.33
N GLY A 420 -17.11 -5.85 18.00
CA GLY A 420 -16.50 -5.38 19.24
C GLY A 420 -15.16 -4.64 19.03
N PRO A 421 -14.55 -4.11 20.10
CA PRO A 421 -13.30 -3.36 20.05
C PRO A 421 -12.15 -4.09 19.35
N TRP A 422 -12.02 -5.41 19.56
CA TRP A 422 -10.98 -6.18 18.87
C TRP A 422 -11.18 -6.20 17.35
N THR A 423 -12.41 -6.40 16.86
CA THR A 423 -12.69 -6.44 15.42
C THR A 423 -12.55 -5.06 14.79
N ALA A 424 -13.08 -4.01 15.44
CA ALA A 424 -12.95 -2.63 14.95
C ALA A 424 -11.48 -2.19 14.89
N GLY A 425 -10.71 -2.44 15.95
CA GLY A 425 -9.27 -2.16 15.99
C GLY A 425 -8.48 -2.96 14.95
N TYR A 426 -8.81 -4.23 14.74
CA TYR A 426 -8.13 -5.05 13.71
C TYR A 426 -8.41 -4.54 12.29
N ILE A 427 -9.63 -4.09 12.00
CA ILE A 427 -9.99 -3.43 10.72
C ILE A 427 -9.25 -2.09 10.61
N ARG A 428 -9.29 -1.25 11.63
CA ARG A 428 -8.56 0.03 11.66
C ARG A 428 -7.08 -0.15 11.36
N MET A 429 -6.44 -1.12 11.99
CA MET A 429 -5.03 -1.43 11.79
C MET A 429 -4.75 -1.93 10.36
N ARG A 430 -5.44 -3.00 9.93
CA ARG A 430 -5.09 -3.70 8.69
C ARG A 430 -5.68 -3.04 7.43
N ALA A 431 -6.91 -2.53 7.50
CA ALA A 431 -7.62 -1.95 6.35
C ALA A 431 -7.23 -0.49 6.14
N LEU A 432 -7.21 0.30 7.23
CA LEU A 432 -6.91 1.74 7.17
C LEU A 432 -5.41 2.05 7.37
N GLY A 433 -4.60 1.01 7.56
CA GLY A 433 -3.15 1.12 7.74
C GLY A 433 -2.78 2.00 8.92
N ASP A 434 -3.52 1.93 10.03
CA ASP A 434 -3.19 2.72 11.22
C ASP A 434 -1.93 2.15 11.90
N PRO A 435 -0.84 2.93 12.00
CA PRO A 435 0.40 2.50 12.65
C PRO A 435 0.30 2.44 14.18
N ASP A 436 -0.79 2.92 14.78
CA ASP A 436 -0.90 3.16 16.22
C ASP A 436 -2.04 2.39 16.91
N VAL A 437 -2.22 1.11 16.58
CA VAL A 437 -3.23 0.22 17.18
C VAL A 437 -2.58 -0.87 18.01
N LEU A 438 -3.09 -1.12 19.23
CA LEU A 438 -2.74 -2.26 20.07
C LEU A 438 -4.00 -3.06 20.44
N LEU A 439 -4.06 -4.32 20.01
CA LEU A 439 -5.16 -5.22 20.34
C LEU A 439 -4.86 -5.96 21.65
N THR A 440 -5.07 -5.29 22.78
CA THR A 440 -4.74 -5.83 24.12
C THR A 440 -5.48 -7.12 24.48
N GLY A 441 -6.64 -7.38 23.86
CA GLY A 441 -7.39 -8.63 24.00
C GLY A 441 -6.93 -9.78 23.08
N ASP A 442 -5.93 -9.56 22.22
CA ASP A 442 -5.41 -10.59 21.33
C ASP A 442 -4.48 -11.56 22.09
N VAL A 443 -4.85 -12.83 22.13
CA VAL A 443 -4.15 -13.86 22.90
C VAL A 443 -2.68 -14.02 22.45
N ALA A 444 -2.39 -13.89 21.15
CA ALA A 444 -1.04 -14.03 20.65
C ALA A 444 -0.19 -12.79 20.97
N VAL A 445 -0.79 -11.60 20.99
CA VAL A 445 -0.13 -10.37 21.47
C VAL A 445 0.20 -10.50 22.95
N GLN A 446 -0.78 -10.87 23.79
CA GLN A 446 -0.55 -11.07 25.22
C GLN A 446 0.54 -12.11 25.52
N ALA A 447 0.58 -13.21 24.75
CA ALA A 447 1.65 -14.19 24.87
C ALA A 447 3.03 -13.61 24.50
N GLY A 448 3.11 -12.85 23.40
CA GLY A 448 4.35 -12.20 22.96
C GLY A 448 4.84 -11.13 23.94
N MET A 449 3.93 -10.35 24.51
CA MET A 449 4.23 -9.34 25.53
C MET A 449 4.81 -9.98 26.79
N ARG A 450 4.18 -11.05 27.31
CA ARG A 450 4.71 -11.81 28.45
C ARG A 450 6.11 -12.37 28.21
N LEU A 451 6.35 -12.92 27.01
CA LEU A 451 7.68 -13.42 26.63
C LEU A 451 8.74 -12.31 26.53
N ALA A 452 8.32 -11.09 26.20
CA ALA A 452 9.20 -9.92 26.10
C ALA A 452 9.36 -9.17 27.44
N GLY A 453 8.61 -9.55 28.49
CA GLY A 453 8.56 -8.79 29.74
C GLY A 453 7.85 -7.44 29.62
N ALA A 454 6.91 -7.29 28.67
CA ALA A 454 6.11 -6.09 28.46
C ALA A 454 4.70 -6.23 29.05
N ASP A 455 4.12 -5.11 29.49
CA ASP A 455 2.75 -5.04 30.02
C ASP A 455 1.88 -4.08 29.17
N PRO A 456 0.57 -4.36 28.97
CA PRO A 456 -0.33 -3.43 28.29
C PRO A 456 -0.35 -1.99 28.84
N VAL A 457 -0.03 -1.79 30.12
CA VAL A 457 0.06 -0.43 30.71
C VAL A 457 1.18 0.41 30.09
N ASP A 458 2.19 -0.21 29.47
CA ASP A 458 3.29 0.48 28.81
C ASP A 458 2.94 0.98 27.40
N ALA A 459 1.75 0.67 26.88
CA ALA A 459 1.38 0.89 25.49
C ALA A 459 1.56 2.35 25.00
N GLU A 460 1.36 3.34 25.88
CA GLU A 460 1.55 4.75 25.54
C GLU A 460 3.00 5.09 25.18
N ARG A 461 3.99 4.34 25.70
CA ARG A 461 5.41 4.50 25.35
C ARG A 461 5.72 4.11 23.92
N TRP A 462 4.88 3.29 23.30
CA TRP A 462 5.11 2.79 21.93
C TRP A 462 4.44 3.65 20.87
N ARG A 463 3.68 4.68 21.26
CA ARG A 463 3.10 5.62 20.31
C ARG A 463 4.17 6.39 19.54
N PRO A 464 3.91 6.73 18.26
CA PRO A 464 2.71 6.43 17.47
C PRO A 464 2.80 5.10 16.69
N TRP A 465 3.53 4.10 17.20
CA TRP A 465 3.90 2.87 16.48
C TRP A 465 3.42 1.59 17.17
N ARG A 466 2.32 1.66 17.91
CA ARG A 466 1.77 0.50 18.65
C ARG A 466 1.48 -0.71 17.74
N THR A 467 1.10 -0.49 16.49
CA THR A 467 0.91 -1.57 15.51
C THR A 467 2.21 -2.34 15.26
N TYR A 468 3.35 -1.65 15.15
CA TYR A 468 4.65 -2.27 14.93
C TYR A 468 5.13 -3.03 16.16
N ALA A 469 4.93 -2.46 17.37
CA ALA A 469 5.18 -3.17 18.62
C ALA A 469 4.38 -4.48 18.69
N MET A 470 3.09 -4.43 18.32
CA MET A 470 2.23 -5.60 18.24
C MET A 470 2.76 -6.66 17.25
N HIS A 471 3.27 -6.24 16.09
CA HIS A 471 3.92 -7.15 15.14
C HIS A 471 5.19 -7.79 15.71
N HIS A 472 5.99 -7.09 16.52
CA HIS A 472 7.10 -7.73 17.24
C HIS A 472 6.59 -8.82 18.19
N PHE A 473 5.57 -8.54 19.00
CA PHE A 473 4.99 -9.52 19.93
C PHE A 473 4.40 -10.74 19.21
N TRP A 474 3.69 -10.54 18.09
CA TRP A 474 3.19 -11.66 17.29
C TRP A 474 4.31 -12.55 16.75
N ASN A 475 5.41 -11.97 16.27
CA ASN A 475 6.55 -12.74 15.80
C ASN A 475 7.23 -13.49 16.96
N THR A 476 7.41 -12.86 18.12
CA THR A 476 7.94 -13.52 19.33
C THR A 476 7.09 -14.73 19.74
N ALA A 477 5.76 -14.60 19.73
CA ALA A 477 4.84 -15.70 20.02
C ALA A 477 4.83 -16.79 18.93
N ALA A 478 5.17 -16.46 17.69
CA ALA A 478 5.29 -17.42 16.59
C ALA A 478 6.62 -18.18 16.66
N ASP A 479 7.73 -17.50 16.95
CA ASP A 479 9.05 -18.11 17.10
C ASP A 479 9.04 -19.19 18.19
N ARG A 480 8.44 -18.89 19.35
CA ARG A 480 8.31 -19.85 20.46
C ARG A 480 7.54 -21.12 20.06
N ARG A 481 6.61 -21.03 19.12
CA ARG A 481 5.87 -22.19 18.59
C ARG A 481 6.68 -23.00 17.58
N ARG A 482 7.62 -22.37 16.87
CA ARG A 482 8.52 -23.03 15.90
C ARG A 482 9.70 -23.73 16.58
N THR A 483 10.10 -23.24 17.76
CA THR A 483 11.17 -23.83 18.56
C THR A 483 10.64 -24.11 19.98
N PRO A 484 9.93 -25.24 20.18
CA PRO A 484 9.57 -25.69 21.52
C PRO A 484 10.86 -25.81 22.34
N ALA A 485 10.85 -25.32 23.58
CA ALA A 485 11.96 -25.61 24.49
C ALA A 485 12.10 -27.14 24.62
N ALA A 486 13.32 -27.63 24.45
CA ALA A 486 13.67 -29.04 24.63
C ALA A 486 13.42 -29.52 26.06
#